data_AF-A0A0M9YD14-F1
#
_entry.id   AF-A0A0M9YD14-F1
#
_cell.length_a   1.000
_cell.length_b   1.000
_cell.length_c   1.000
_cell.angle_alpha   90.00
_cell.angle_beta   90.00
_cell.angle_gamma   90.00
#
_symmetry.space_group_name_H-M   'P 1'
#
loop_
_entity.id
_entity.type
_entity.pdbx_description
1 polymer ?
#
loop_
_entity_poly.entity_id
_entity_poly.type
_entity_poly.pdbx_seq_one_letter_code
_entity_poly.pdbx_strand_id
1 'polypeptide(L)'
;AFAKIPKADLDKVLADKAMLTKILTYHVVGQKLTPKQLESGSFDTLPKGKVNTMGSGESYMVNDASNVVCGNVKTANANAYIVDTVLIPK
;
A
#
# COMPACT_ATOMS: atom_id res chain seq x y z
N ALA A 1 3.46 10.43 -1.71
CA ALA A 1 3.95 9.35 -0.83
C ALA A 1 5.36 9.60 -0.32
N PHE A 2 6.43 9.34 -1.08
CA PHE A 2 7.82 9.40 -0.56
C PHE A 2 8.25 10.76 -0.02
N ALA A 3 7.77 11.86 -0.58
CA ALA A 3 8.05 13.20 -0.06
C ALA A 3 7.53 13.46 1.37
N LYS A 4 6.60 12.62 1.87
CA LYS A 4 6.11 12.68 3.26
C LYS A 4 7.06 11.99 4.25
N ILE A 5 8.06 11.24 3.78
CA ILE A 5 9.06 10.59 4.63
C ILE A 5 10.19 11.59 4.90
N PRO A 6 10.65 11.76 6.15
CA PRO A 6 11.82 12.58 6.44
C PRO A 6 13.01 12.14 5.59
N LYS A 7 13.72 13.11 4.98
CA LYS A 7 14.80 12.82 4.03
C LYS A 7 15.86 11.85 4.60
N ALA A 8 16.24 12.03 5.87
CA ALA A 8 17.20 11.15 6.53
C ALA A 8 16.73 9.69 6.61
N ASP A 9 15.44 9.45 6.81
CA ASP A 9 14.88 8.10 6.86
C ASP A 9 14.70 7.50 5.47
N LEU A 10 14.31 8.33 4.50
CA LEU A 10 14.27 7.91 3.09
C LEU A 10 15.67 7.49 2.60
N ASP A 11 16.70 8.28 2.89
CA ASP A 11 18.07 7.98 2.48
C ASP A 11 18.57 6.66 3.12
N LYS A 12 18.22 6.38 4.39
CA LYS A 12 18.51 5.09 5.05
C LYS A 12 17.82 3.92 4.34
N VAL A 13 16.52 4.06 4.06
CA VAL A 13 15.74 3.04 3.36
C VAL A 13 16.32 2.75 1.97
N LEU A 14 16.71 3.79 1.23
CA LEU A 14 17.27 3.65 -0.12
C LEU A 14 18.68 3.00 -0.10
N ALA A 15 19.44 3.21 0.97
CA ALA A 15 20.75 2.58 1.15
C ALA A 15 20.66 1.10 1.59
N ASP A 16 19.53 0.66 2.17
CA ASP A 16 19.30 -0.71 2.61
C ASP A 16 18.34 -1.46 1.67
N LYS A 17 18.92 -2.30 0.80
CA LYS A 17 18.15 -3.11 -0.16
C LYS A 17 17.15 -4.07 0.51
N ALA A 18 17.49 -4.63 1.67
CA ALA A 18 16.61 -5.57 2.36
C ALA A 18 15.41 -4.83 2.94
N MET A 19 15.65 -3.69 3.60
CA MET A 19 14.59 -2.82 4.11
C MET A 19 13.68 -2.29 2.98
N LEU A 20 14.28 -1.78 1.90
CA LEU A 20 13.54 -1.31 0.73
C LEU A 20 12.68 -2.41 0.11
N THR A 21 13.23 -3.61 -0.05
CA THR A 21 12.48 -4.76 -0.59
C THR A 21 11.28 -5.11 0.30
N LYS A 22 11.46 -5.12 1.63
CA LYS A 22 10.37 -5.37 2.57
C LYS A 22 9.26 -4.31 2.47
N ILE A 23 9.63 -3.03 2.36
CA ILE A 23 8.67 -1.93 2.20
C ILE A 23 7.91 -2.07 0.87
N LEU A 24 8.60 -2.26 -0.25
CA LEU A 24 7.95 -2.37 -1.56
C LEU A 24 7.01 -3.57 -1.64
N THR A 25 7.44 -4.73 -1.14
CA THR A 25 6.62 -5.96 -1.14
C THR A 25 5.43 -5.89 -0.17
N TYR A 26 5.49 -5.07 0.88
CA TYR A 26 4.37 -4.81 1.76
C TYR A 26 3.23 -4.03 1.09
N HIS A 27 3.47 -3.38 -0.05
CA HIS A 27 2.41 -2.74 -0.84
C HIS A 27 1.69 -3.74 -1.77
N VAL A 28 2.09 -5.01 -1.78
CA VAL A 28 1.56 -6.02 -2.69
C VAL A 28 0.76 -7.06 -1.91
N VAL A 29 -0.50 -7.24 -2.31
CA VAL A 29 -1.37 -8.33 -1.87
C VAL A 29 -1.38 -9.41 -2.96
N GLY A 30 -1.20 -10.67 -2.57
CA GLY A 30 -1.04 -11.82 -3.50
C GLY A 30 -2.31 -12.25 -4.25
N GLN A 31 -3.32 -11.38 -4.35
CA GLN A 31 -4.59 -11.64 -5.03
C GLN A 31 -5.14 -10.33 -5.62
N LYS A 32 -5.95 -10.46 -6.68
CA LYS A 32 -6.66 -9.30 -7.26
C LYS A 32 -7.84 -8.94 -6.36
N LEU A 33 -7.89 -7.67 -5.94
CA LEU A 33 -8.99 -7.14 -5.13
C LEU A 33 -9.86 -6.19 -5.96
N THR A 34 -11.17 -6.35 -5.81
CA THR A 34 -12.21 -5.45 -6.34
C THR A 34 -12.44 -4.28 -5.38
N PRO A 35 -12.97 -3.13 -5.86
CA PRO A 35 -13.29 -2.00 -4.98
C PRO A 35 -14.22 -2.38 -3.82
N LYS A 36 -15.21 -3.24 -4.07
CA LYS A 36 -16.14 -3.73 -3.05
C LYS A 36 -15.43 -4.48 -1.92
N GLN A 37 -14.38 -5.24 -2.22
CA GLN A 37 -13.59 -5.94 -1.19
C GLN A 37 -12.80 -4.96 -0.33
N LEU A 38 -12.51 -3.75 -0.81
CA LEU A 38 -11.74 -2.75 -0.06
C LEU A 38 -12.57 -1.96 0.96
N GLU A 39 -13.91 -2.01 0.89
CA GLU A 39 -14.81 -1.21 1.73
C GLU A 39 -14.61 -1.48 3.23
N SER A 40 -14.29 -2.72 3.58
CA SER A 40 -13.90 -3.16 4.93
C SER A 40 -13.08 -4.45 4.83
N GLY A 41 -11.82 -4.30 4.42
CA GLY A 41 -10.94 -5.40 4.05
C GLY A 41 -9.77 -5.59 5.02
N SER A 42 -9.28 -6.83 5.14
CA SER A 42 -8.03 -7.15 5.82
C SER A 42 -7.29 -8.19 5.01
N PHE A 43 -6.07 -7.88 4.57
CA PHE A 43 -5.34 -8.68 3.60
C PHE A 43 -3.90 -8.93 4.01
N ASP A 44 -3.44 -10.16 3.79
CA ASP A 44 -2.03 -10.49 3.92
C ASP A 44 -1.27 -9.96 2.70
N THR A 45 -0.22 -9.21 2.99
CA THR A 45 0.77 -8.76 2.00
C THR A 45 1.75 -9.89 1.69
N LEU A 46 2.56 -9.74 0.65
CA LEU A 46 3.61 -10.73 0.31
C LEU A 46 4.51 -11.11 1.50
N PRO A 47 5.05 -10.17 2.31
CA PRO A 47 5.84 -10.51 3.50
C PRO A 47 5.01 -11.01 4.69
N LYS A 48 3.73 -11.39 4.50
CA LYS A 48 2.80 -11.89 5.53
C LYS A 48 2.44 -10.89 6.63
N GLY A 49 2.78 -9.61 6.46
CA GLY A 49 2.20 -8.53 7.26
C GLY A 49 0.79 -8.18 6.76
N LYS A 50 -0.08 -7.66 7.62
CA LYS A 50 -1.45 -7.30 7.24
C LYS A 50 -1.59 -5.83 6.84
N VAL A 51 -2.46 -5.57 5.86
CA VAL A 51 -3.02 -4.25 5.57
C VAL A 51 -4.53 -4.30 5.72
N ASN A 52 -5.09 -3.29 6.37
CA ASN A 52 -6.52 -3.10 6.52
C ASN A 52 -6.96 -1.99 5.58
N THR A 53 -8.12 -2.15 4.98
CA THR A 53 -8.71 -1.13 4.11
C THR A 53 -10.10 -0.80 4.60
N MET A 54 -10.47 0.46 4.49
CA MET A 54 -11.83 0.91 4.76
C MET A 54 -12.21 2.04 3.81
N GLY A 55 -13.48 2.15 3.48
CA GLY A 55 -13.95 3.21 2.60
C GLY A 55 -15.23 2.87 1.85
N SER A 56 -15.62 3.77 0.96
CA SER A 56 -16.77 3.55 0.09
C SER A 56 -16.70 4.45 -1.15
N GLY A 57 -17.35 4.03 -2.23
CA GLY A 57 -17.36 4.77 -3.48
C GLY A 57 -15.96 4.97 -4.04
N GLU A 58 -15.48 6.20 -4.03
CA GLU A 58 -14.14 6.58 -4.52
C GLU A 58 -13.15 6.88 -3.39
N SER A 59 -13.59 6.87 -2.14
CA SER A 59 -12.78 7.24 -0.98
C SER A 59 -12.41 5.99 -0.18
N TYR A 60 -11.16 5.54 -0.33
CA TYR A 60 -10.60 4.42 0.43
C TYR A 60 -9.35 4.85 1.21
N MET A 61 -9.17 4.24 2.37
CA MET A 61 -7.98 4.37 3.21
C MET A 61 -7.36 3.00 3.45
N VAL A 62 -6.04 2.98 3.63
CA VAL A 62 -5.25 1.81 4.02
C VAL A 62 -4.58 2.10 5.36
N ASN A 63 -4.75 1.19 6.32
CA ASN A 63 -4.22 1.27 7.69
C ASN A 63 -4.52 2.60 8.40
N ASP A 64 -5.67 3.21 8.14
CA ASP A 64 -6.12 4.50 8.72
C ASP A 64 -5.16 5.68 8.52
N ALA A 65 -4.16 5.52 7.63
CA ALA A 65 -3.06 6.48 7.48
C ALA A 65 -2.77 6.87 6.02
N SER A 66 -3.20 6.06 5.06
CA SER A 66 -2.88 6.25 3.65
C SER A 66 -4.13 6.33 2.80
N ASN A 67 -4.34 7.44 2.10
CA ASN A 67 -5.48 7.60 1.22
C ASN A 67 -5.20 6.98 -0.15
N VAL A 68 -6.20 6.32 -0.73
CA VAL A 68 -6.19 5.94 -2.14
C VAL A 68 -6.62 7.17 -2.94
N VAL A 69 -5.71 7.71 -3.75
CA VAL A 69 -5.97 8.90 -4.58
C VAL A 69 -6.53 8.56 -5.95
N CYS A 70 -6.24 7.35 -6.43
CA CYS A 70 -6.77 6.81 -7.67
C CYS A 70 -6.76 5.29 -7.56
N GLY A 71 -7.95 4.69 -7.60
CA GLY A 71 -8.14 3.26 -7.39
C GLY A 71 -8.53 2.51 -8.66
N ASN A 72 -8.48 1.18 -8.58
CA ASN A 72 -9.02 0.28 -9.60
C ASN A 72 -8.43 0.48 -11.00
N VAL A 73 -7.16 0.88 -11.08
CA VAL A 73 -6.44 0.98 -12.35
C VAL A 73 -6.11 -0.43 -12.82
N LYS A 74 -6.81 -0.89 -13.86
CA LYS A 74 -6.64 -2.24 -14.40
C LYS A 74 -5.33 -2.34 -15.18
N THR A 75 -4.52 -3.33 -14.83
CA THR A 75 -3.37 -3.76 -15.61
C THR A 75 -3.60 -5.18 -16.12
N ALA A 76 -2.68 -5.72 -16.92
CA ALA A 76 -2.79 -7.09 -17.43
C ALA A 76 -2.88 -8.13 -16.27
N ASN A 77 -2.14 -7.90 -15.19
CA ASN A 77 -1.95 -8.87 -14.10
C ASN A 77 -2.43 -8.40 -12.73
N ALA A 78 -2.87 -7.14 -12.56
CA ALA A 78 -3.26 -6.60 -11.26
C ALA A 78 -4.31 -5.48 -11.38
N ASN A 79 -4.88 -5.10 -10.22
CA ASN A 79 -5.55 -3.83 -10.06
C ASN A 79 -4.64 -2.96 -9.18
N ALA A 80 -4.23 -1.80 -9.69
CA ALA A 80 -3.40 -0.87 -8.96
C ALA A 80 -4.28 0.18 -8.25
N TYR A 81 -3.90 0.48 -7.00
CA TYR A 81 -4.49 1.52 -6.18
C TYR A 81 -3.36 2.45 -5.74
N ILE A 82 -3.39 3.68 -6.25
CA ILE A 82 -2.35 4.68 -6.00
C ILE A 82 -2.64 5.32 -4.66
N VAL A 83 -1.62 5.33 -3.79
CA VAL A 83 -1.73 5.83 -2.42
C VAL A 83 -0.87 7.06 -2.17
N ASP A 84 -1.33 7.94 -1.29
CA ASP A 84 -0.65 9.20 -0.99
C ASP A 84 0.48 9.08 0.05
N THR A 85 0.56 7.95 0.75
CA THR A 85 1.47 7.70 1.88
C THR A 85 2.12 6.31 1.72
N VAL A 86 3.40 6.20 2.06
CA VAL A 86 4.10 4.91 1.98
C VAL A 86 3.67 4.03 3.15
N LEU A 87 3.30 2.78 2.88
CA LEU A 87 2.99 1.78 3.89
C LEU A 87 4.29 1.23 4.47
N ILE A 88 4.62 1.63 5.69
CA ILE A 88 5.78 1.11 6.42
C ILE A 88 5.32 -0.08 7.28
N PRO A 89 5.87 -1.29 7.07
CA PRO A 89 5.58 -2.43 7.93
C PRO A 89 5.99 -2.14 9.38
N LYS A 90 5.12 -2.45 10.34
CA LYS A 90 5.46 -2.42 11.77
C LYS A 90 6.20 -3.68 12.20
#